data_AF-A0A399ZEL2-F1
#
_entry.id   AF-A0A399ZEL2-F1
#
_cell.length_a   1.000
_cell.length_b   1.000
_cell.length_c   1.000
_cell.angle_alpha   90.00
_cell.angle_beta   90.00
_cell.angle_gamma   90.00
#
_symmetry.space_group_name_H-M   'P 1'
#
loop_
_entity.id
_entity.type
_entity.pdbx_description
1 polymer ?
#
loop_
_entity_poly.entity_id
_entity_poly.type
_entity_poly.pdbx_seq_one_letter_code
_entity_poly.pdbx_strand_id
1 'polypeptide(L)'
;MLDTTPRQRLETPPQPIERQMPSNVEAEQAVLGSLLLDGEALTRLVGFLRAGDFYLEKHRWIFQAALDLHDRRAPIDILSVSTALDAQGHLAGVGGMAYLTALLNAVPTAAHAEHYAHLVEHTALERRLIQVSTEIAELAYDGEVEVKEKIQRAEKLVYDISQQREARDLIPIQKAVDTWADRMERLRDHEADLLGVSSGFVDLDKVLGGLQKSDLIIVAGRPGTGKTSFGLSIAYNVAVKSHKRIAIFSLEMSAAQLVERLISQVADTIASEYPGVSGAV
;
A
#
# COMPACT_ATOMS: atom_id res chain seq x y z
N MET A 1 2.29 -63.16 0.57
CA MET A 1 3.54 -62.37 0.61
C MET A 1 3.42 -61.33 -0.48
N LEU A 2 3.30 -60.07 -0.09
CA LEU A 2 3.01 -58.92 -0.93
C LEU A 2 4.23 -58.52 -1.75
N ASP A 3 4.10 -58.33 -3.05
CA ASP A 3 4.75 -57.21 -3.75
C ASP A 3 4.09 -57.01 -5.12
N THR A 4 3.56 -55.81 -5.38
CA THR A 4 3.35 -55.19 -6.70
C THR A 4 2.56 -53.89 -6.50
N THR A 5 3.18 -52.91 -5.85
CA THR A 5 2.75 -51.52 -5.98
C THR A 5 3.37 -50.95 -7.26
N PRO A 6 2.61 -50.31 -8.16
CA PRO A 6 3.20 -49.73 -9.37
C PRO A 6 4.03 -48.52 -8.99
N ARG A 7 5.32 -48.53 -9.40
CA ARG A 7 6.26 -47.42 -9.28
C ARG A 7 5.62 -46.13 -9.81
N GLN A 8 5.35 -45.18 -8.92
CA GLN A 8 5.05 -43.80 -9.31
C GLN A 8 6.22 -43.30 -10.15
N ARG A 9 5.94 -42.92 -11.41
CA ARG A 9 6.89 -42.17 -12.22
C ARG A 9 7.14 -40.87 -11.46
N LEU A 10 8.37 -40.69 -10.98
CA LEU A 10 8.87 -39.39 -10.58
C LEU A 10 8.79 -38.52 -11.84
N GLU A 11 7.76 -37.67 -11.91
CA GLU A 11 7.70 -36.61 -12.91
C GLU A 11 8.96 -35.77 -12.73
N THR A 12 9.76 -35.69 -13.79
CA THR A 12 10.96 -34.87 -13.86
C THR A 12 10.60 -33.46 -13.38
N PRO A 13 11.37 -32.83 -12.48
CA PRO A 13 11.10 -31.45 -12.08
C PRO A 13 10.98 -30.59 -13.34
N PRO A 14 10.02 -29.65 -13.40
CA PRO A 14 9.85 -28.79 -14.56
C PRO A 14 11.20 -28.12 -14.86
N GLN A 15 11.66 -28.31 -16.11
CA GLN A 15 12.88 -27.69 -16.61
C GLN A 15 12.84 -26.18 -16.30
N PRO A 16 13.91 -25.58 -15.75
CA PRO A 16 13.91 -24.16 -15.47
C PRO A 16 13.69 -23.41 -16.77
N ILE A 17 12.54 -22.74 -16.86
CA ILE A 17 12.28 -21.78 -17.92
C ILE A 17 13.37 -20.72 -17.78
N GLU A 18 14.22 -20.53 -18.79
CA GLU A 18 15.14 -19.38 -18.87
C GLU A 18 14.31 -18.10 -18.88
N ARG A 19 13.88 -17.66 -17.69
CA ARG A 19 13.15 -16.41 -17.49
C ARG A 19 14.18 -15.33 -17.26
N GLN A 20 14.24 -14.35 -18.15
CA GLN A 20 15.00 -13.14 -17.89
C GLN A 20 14.47 -12.46 -16.62
N MET A 21 15.38 -11.89 -15.83
CA MET A 21 15.03 -11.12 -14.65
C MET A 21 14.07 -9.98 -15.06
N PRO A 22 12.95 -9.79 -14.32
CA PRO A 22 12.01 -8.71 -14.58
C PRO A 22 12.72 -7.36 -14.61
N SER A 23 12.57 -6.64 -15.72
CA SER A 23 13.16 -5.33 -15.93
C SER A 23 12.31 -4.52 -16.91
N ASN A 24 12.39 -3.20 -16.80
CA ASN A 24 11.76 -2.27 -17.74
C ASN A 24 12.77 -1.17 -18.04
N VAL A 25 13.63 -1.44 -19.03
CA VAL A 25 14.74 -0.55 -19.36
C VAL A 25 14.24 0.77 -19.93
N GLU A 26 13.12 0.76 -20.68
CA GLU A 26 12.50 1.99 -21.17
C GLU A 26 12.01 2.88 -20.02
N ALA A 27 11.38 2.32 -18.99
CA ALA A 27 10.96 3.07 -17.82
C ALA A 27 12.15 3.63 -17.04
N GLU A 28 13.23 2.87 -16.90
CA GLU A 28 14.46 3.37 -16.27
C GLU A 28 15.05 4.55 -17.03
N GLN A 29 15.15 4.44 -18.35
CA GLN A 29 15.60 5.55 -19.20
C GLN A 29 14.68 6.75 -19.05
N ALA A 30 13.37 6.52 -18.95
CA ALA A 30 12.40 7.59 -18.84
C ALA A 30 12.46 8.32 -17.49
N VAL A 31 12.71 7.61 -16.39
CA VAL A 31 12.94 8.21 -15.07
C VAL A 31 14.18 9.09 -15.10
N LEU A 32 15.30 8.56 -15.59
CA LEU A 32 16.56 9.30 -15.63
C LEU A 32 16.49 10.50 -16.57
N GLY A 33 15.90 10.34 -17.76
CA GLY A 33 15.66 11.44 -18.69
C GLY A 33 14.80 12.54 -18.08
N SER A 34 13.74 12.18 -17.36
CA SER A 34 12.89 13.15 -16.65
C SER A 34 13.67 13.91 -15.58
N LEU A 35 14.53 13.23 -14.81
CA LEU A 35 15.35 13.84 -13.77
C LEU A 35 16.41 14.80 -14.32
N LEU A 36 17.00 14.47 -15.47
CA LEU A 36 17.97 15.34 -16.13
C LEU A 36 17.32 16.58 -16.75
N LEU A 37 16.03 16.51 -17.09
CA LEU A 37 15.25 17.61 -17.64
C LEU A 37 14.66 18.51 -16.55
N ASP A 38 14.14 17.91 -15.48
CA ASP A 38 13.57 18.58 -14.31
C ASP A 38 14.08 17.90 -13.02
N GLY A 39 15.11 18.49 -12.42
CA GLY A 39 15.71 18.00 -11.20
C GLY A 39 14.77 18.00 -9.98
N GLU A 40 13.74 18.85 -9.96
CA GLU A 40 12.76 18.87 -8.86
C GLU A 40 11.91 17.60 -8.81
N ALA A 41 11.85 16.84 -9.92
CA ALA A 41 11.17 15.56 -9.94
C ALA A 41 11.75 14.57 -8.91
N LEU A 42 13.04 14.67 -8.57
CA LEU A 42 13.66 13.76 -7.62
C LEU A 42 12.98 13.77 -6.25
N THR A 43 12.53 14.92 -5.77
CA THR A 43 11.86 15.05 -4.46
C THR A 43 10.59 14.19 -4.37
N ARG A 44 9.91 13.96 -5.50
CA ARG A 44 8.74 13.06 -5.58
C ARG A 44 9.14 11.58 -5.60
N LEU A 45 10.36 11.25 -6.04
CA LEU A 45 10.82 9.87 -6.24
C LEU A 45 11.57 9.29 -5.02
N VAL A 46 12.34 10.11 -4.28
CA VAL A 46 13.18 9.63 -3.16
C VAL A 46 12.37 8.89 -2.09
N GLY A 47 11.07 9.19 -1.96
CA GLY A 47 10.19 8.53 -1.00
C GLY A 47 9.97 7.03 -1.25
N PHE A 48 10.19 6.53 -2.47
CA PHE A 48 9.91 5.13 -2.80
C PHE A 48 10.90 4.48 -3.77
N LEU A 49 11.70 5.25 -4.51
CA LEU A 49 12.66 4.73 -5.48
C LEU A 49 14.09 4.89 -4.98
N ARG A 50 14.87 3.81 -5.05
CA ARG A 50 16.28 3.74 -4.65
C ARG A 50 17.17 3.43 -5.85
N ALA A 51 18.45 3.79 -5.75
CA ALA A 51 19.42 3.46 -6.80
C ALA A 51 19.47 1.95 -7.12
N GLY A 52 19.33 1.09 -6.10
CA GLY A 52 19.30 -0.37 -6.26
C GLY A 52 18.09 -0.91 -7.02
N ASP A 53 17.03 -0.11 -7.21
CA ASP A 53 15.82 -0.52 -7.95
C ASP A 53 16.03 -0.52 -9.47
N PHE A 54 17.08 0.12 -9.98
CA PHE A 54 17.42 0.06 -11.39
C PHE A 54 18.07 -1.28 -11.71
N TYR A 55 17.69 -1.91 -12.82
CA TYR A 55 18.25 -3.16 -13.30
C TYR A 55 19.67 -2.94 -13.84
N LEU A 56 19.85 -1.91 -14.67
CA LEU A 56 21.16 -1.63 -15.28
C LEU A 56 22.07 -0.88 -14.30
N GLU A 57 23.28 -1.39 -14.11
CA GLU A 57 24.27 -0.80 -13.19
C GLU A 57 24.57 0.67 -13.52
N LYS A 58 24.74 0.99 -14.82
CA LYS A 58 24.92 2.37 -15.27
C LYS A 58 23.78 3.31 -14.85
N HIS A 59 22.54 2.82 -14.80
CA HIS A 59 21.40 3.61 -14.35
C HIS A 59 21.42 3.82 -12.84
N ARG A 60 21.88 2.83 -12.07
CA ARG A 60 22.11 2.97 -10.62
C ARG A 60 23.10 4.10 -10.34
N TRP A 61 24.21 4.15 -11.08
CA TRP A 61 25.20 5.22 -10.93
C TRP A 61 24.63 6.60 -11.23
N ILE A 62 23.86 6.76 -12.31
CA ILE A 62 23.23 8.04 -12.65
C ILE A 62 22.26 8.47 -11.54
N PHE A 63 21.39 7.58 -11.07
CA PHE A 63 20.42 7.90 -10.01
C PHE A 63 21.13 8.21 -8.70
N GLN A 64 22.17 7.47 -8.34
CA GLN A 64 22.97 7.73 -7.14
C GLN A 64 23.66 9.10 -7.21
N ALA A 65 24.23 9.48 -8.36
CA ALA A 65 24.79 10.81 -8.55
C ALA A 65 23.74 11.91 -8.38
N ALA A 66 22.50 11.70 -8.84
CA ALA A 66 21.40 12.63 -8.62
C ALA A 66 21.02 12.74 -7.13
N LEU A 67 20.99 11.64 -6.39
CA LEU A 67 20.79 11.64 -4.93
C LEU A 67 21.91 12.41 -4.21
N ASP A 68 23.16 12.16 -4.56
CA ASP A 68 24.31 12.82 -3.94
C ASP A 68 24.29 14.35 -4.18
N LEU A 69 23.87 14.78 -5.37
CA LEU A 69 23.68 16.19 -5.71
C LEU A 69 22.54 16.81 -4.90
N HIS A 70 21.42 16.10 -4.77
CA HIS A 70 20.27 16.53 -3.98
C HIS A 70 20.63 16.73 -2.51
N ASP A 71 21.37 15.80 -1.91
CA ASP A 71 21.80 15.87 -0.50
C ASP A 71 22.72 17.08 -0.24
N ARG A 72 23.50 17.47 -1.25
CA ARG A 72 24.36 18.68 -1.23
C ARG A 72 23.61 19.95 -1.63
N ARG A 73 22.30 19.86 -1.91
CA ARG A 73 21.46 20.96 -2.42
C ARG A 73 22.01 21.59 -3.71
N ALA A 74 22.65 20.77 -4.55
CA ALA A 74 23.13 21.16 -5.86
C ALA A 74 22.04 20.94 -6.92
N PRO A 75 22.01 21.73 -8.01
CA PRO A 75 21.09 21.49 -9.12
C PRO A 75 21.35 20.12 -9.76
N ILE A 76 20.26 19.48 -10.19
CA ILE A 76 20.30 18.21 -10.91
C ILE A 76 19.95 18.53 -12.35
N ASP A 77 20.97 18.50 -13.19
CA ASP A 77 20.88 18.70 -14.63
C ASP A 77 21.98 17.85 -15.29
N ILE A 78 21.95 17.76 -16.62
CA ILE A 78 22.90 16.95 -17.37
C ILE A 78 24.37 17.30 -17.10
N LEU A 79 24.72 18.58 -16.94
CA LEU A 79 26.08 19.01 -16.71
C LEU A 79 26.53 18.65 -15.29
N SER A 80 25.68 18.95 -14.30
CA SER A 80 25.92 18.65 -12.88
C SER A 80 26.07 17.15 -12.65
N VAL A 81 25.19 16.33 -13.23
CA VAL A 81 25.26 14.85 -13.15
C VAL A 81 26.49 14.31 -13.88
N SER A 82 26.82 14.83 -15.06
CA SER A 82 28.03 14.39 -15.79
C SER A 82 29.32 14.66 -14.99
N THR A 83 29.40 15.84 -14.35
CA THR A 83 30.54 16.24 -13.51
C THR A 83 30.64 15.36 -12.28
N ALA A 84 29.52 15.04 -11.63
CA ALA A 84 29.49 14.14 -10.49
C ALA A 84 29.94 12.72 -10.87
N LEU A 85 29.46 12.20 -12.00
CA LEU A 85 29.86 10.89 -12.52
C LEU A 85 31.35 10.83 -12.90
N ASP A 86 31.90 11.92 -13.44
CA ASP A 86 33.32 12.00 -13.81
C ASP A 86 34.22 12.02 -12.57
N ALA A 87 33.85 12.81 -11.57
CA ALA A 87 34.55 12.86 -10.29
C ALA A 87 34.58 11.50 -9.56
N GLN A 88 33.58 10.65 -9.81
CA GLN A 88 33.49 9.28 -9.29
C GLN A 88 34.14 8.23 -10.22
N GLY A 89 34.62 8.61 -11.39
CA GLY A 89 35.20 7.68 -12.38
C GLY A 89 34.18 6.81 -13.11
N HIS A 90 32.88 7.13 -13.02
CA HIS A 90 31.80 6.35 -13.62
C HIS A 90 31.34 6.87 -14.99
N LEU A 91 31.70 8.10 -15.38
CA LEU A 91 31.20 8.72 -16.62
C LEU A 91 31.46 7.86 -17.87
N ALA A 92 32.67 7.30 -18.00
CA ALA A 92 33.00 6.42 -19.12
C ALA A 92 32.18 5.11 -19.10
N GLY A 93 31.98 4.52 -17.92
CA GLY A 93 31.19 3.29 -17.74
C GLY A 93 29.70 3.47 -18.03
N VAL A 94 29.17 4.68 -17.88
CA VAL A 94 27.78 5.03 -18.23
C VAL A 94 27.57 5.17 -19.75
N GLY A 95 28.65 5.36 -20.52
CA GLY A 95 28.59 5.68 -21.95
C GLY A 95 28.83 7.17 -22.26
N GLY A 96 29.33 7.92 -21.27
CA GLY A 96 29.70 9.32 -21.40
C GLY A 96 28.52 10.27 -21.59
N MET A 97 28.85 11.51 -21.96
CA MET A 97 27.87 12.58 -22.20
C MET A 97 26.85 12.20 -23.28
N ALA A 98 27.27 11.44 -24.30
CA ALA A 98 26.39 10.99 -25.37
C ALA A 98 25.21 10.17 -24.83
N TYR A 99 25.45 9.32 -23.82
CA TYR A 99 24.38 8.52 -23.22
C TYR A 99 23.41 9.37 -22.40
N LEU A 100 23.90 10.32 -21.61
CA LEU A 100 23.06 11.23 -20.84
C LEU A 100 22.16 12.09 -21.76
N THR A 101 22.69 12.56 -22.89
CA THR A 101 21.91 13.26 -23.90
C THR A 101 20.85 12.34 -24.56
N ALA A 102 21.16 11.06 -24.76
CA ALA A 102 20.19 10.10 -25.28
C ALA A 102 19.02 9.87 -24.29
N LEU A 103 19.29 9.87 -22.98
CA LEU A 103 18.26 9.77 -21.95
C LEU A 103 17.29 10.95 -21.97
N LEU A 104 17.79 12.18 -22.16
CA LEU A 104 16.94 13.37 -22.33
C LEU A 104 15.99 13.22 -23.53
N ASN A 105 16.48 12.67 -24.64
CA ASN A 105 15.67 12.49 -25.86
C ASN A 105 14.70 11.32 -25.79
N ALA A 106 14.86 10.41 -24.82
CA ALA A 106 13.97 9.26 -24.62
C ALA A 106 12.64 9.66 -23.96
N VAL A 107 12.52 10.86 -23.42
CA VAL A 107 11.37 11.30 -22.62
C VAL A 107 10.63 12.46 -23.30
N PRO A 108 9.33 12.31 -23.59
CA PRO A 108 8.52 13.40 -24.14
C PRO A 108 8.27 14.54 -23.15
N THR A 109 8.14 14.22 -21.85
CA THR A 109 7.87 15.18 -20.77
C THR A 109 8.33 14.66 -19.41
N ALA A 110 8.89 15.55 -18.59
CA ALA A 110 9.26 15.24 -17.20
C ALA A 110 8.04 15.06 -16.27
N ALA A 111 6.84 15.47 -16.70
CA ALA A 111 5.63 15.40 -15.89
C ALA A 111 5.22 13.97 -15.48
N HIS A 112 5.70 12.95 -16.21
CA HIS A 112 5.37 11.54 -15.97
C HIS A 112 6.47 10.77 -15.22
N ALA A 113 7.48 11.44 -14.67
CA ALA A 113 8.58 10.81 -13.94
C ALA A 113 8.10 9.82 -12.86
N GLU A 114 7.09 10.19 -12.08
CA GLU A 114 6.54 9.36 -11.00
C GLU A 114 5.87 8.08 -11.52
N HIS A 115 5.17 8.17 -12.66
CA HIS A 115 4.55 7.01 -13.29
C HIS A 115 5.62 5.99 -13.74
N TYR A 116 6.66 6.45 -14.44
CA TYR A 116 7.76 5.58 -14.87
C TYR A 116 8.54 5.00 -13.68
N ALA A 117 8.73 5.79 -12.62
CA ALA A 117 9.37 5.35 -11.40
C ALA A 117 8.62 4.19 -10.74
N HIS A 118 7.28 4.20 -10.74
CA HIS A 118 6.51 3.06 -10.25
C HIS A 118 6.66 1.80 -11.08
N LEU A 119 6.89 1.91 -12.40
CA LEU A 119 7.19 0.73 -13.23
C LEU A 119 8.57 0.13 -12.87
N VAL A 120 9.56 0.99 -12.60
CA VAL A 120 10.88 0.55 -12.12
C VAL A 120 10.76 -0.10 -10.74
N GLU A 121 10.06 0.54 -9.80
CA GLU A 121 9.78 0.01 -8.46
C GLU A 121 9.10 -1.37 -8.53
N HIS A 122 8.11 -1.53 -9.42
CA HIS A 122 7.41 -2.80 -9.61
C HIS A 122 8.35 -3.93 -10.04
N THR A 123 9.12 -3.70 -11.11
CA THR A 123 10.07 -4.72 -11.61
C THR A 123 11.20 -5.00 -10.62
N ALA A 124 11.62 -4.01 -9.82
CA ALA A 124 12.57 -4.21 -8.74
C ALA A 124 12.01 -5.11 -7.62
N LEU A 125 10.74 -4.95 -7.28
CA LEU A 125 10.06 -5.78 -6.29
C LEU A 125 9.94 -7.22 -6.79
N GLU A 126 9.58 -7.43 -8.05
CA GLU A 126 9.57 -8.77 -8.66
C GLU A 126 10.96 -9.42 -8.62
N ARG A 127 12.03 -8.68 -8.93
CA ARG A 127 13.41 -9.20 -8.81
C ARG A 127 13.78 -9.57 -7.38
N ARG A 128 13.42 -8.74 -6.39
CA ARG A 128 13.64 -9.05 -4.96
C ARG A 128 12.89 -10.31 -4.54
N LEU A 129 11.65 -10.47 -4.99
CA LEU A 129 10.85 -11.65 -4.70
C LEU A 129 11.49 -12.92 -5.26
N ILE A 130 12.04 -12.86 -6.49
CA ILE A 130 12.79 -13.97 -7.09
C ILE A 130 14.02 -14.27 -6.24
N GLN A 131 14.81 -13.25 -5.87
CA GLN A 131 16.02 -13.43 -5.07
C GLN A 131 15.73 -14.09 -3.72
N VAL A 132 14.72 -13.59 -2.98
CA VAL A 132 14.31 -14.19 -1.71
C VAL A 132 13.78 -15.61 -1.90
N SER A 133 13.05 -15.89 -2.98
CA SER A 133 12.59 -17.24 -3.28
C SER A 133 13.76 -18.20 -3.51
N THR A 134 14.81 -17.75 -4.20
CA THR A 134 16.06 -18.51 -4.39
C THR A 134 16.78 -18.74 -3.06
N GLU A 135 16.92 -17.71 -2.23
CA GLU A 135 17.57 -17.81 -0.91
C GLU A 135 16.82 -18.78 0.03
N ILE A 136 15.49 -18.73 0.04
CA ILE A 136 14.66 -19.67 0.81
C ILE A 136 14.84 -21.11 0.29
N ALA A 137 14.93 -21.30 -1.03
CA ALA A 137 15.18 -22.61 -1.61
C ALA A 137 16.56 -23.15 -1.22
N GLU A 138 17.61 -22.31 -1.26
CA GLU A 138 18.96 -22.67 -0.82
C GLU A 138 18.99 -23.05 0.67
N LEU A 139 18.31 -22.25 1.51
CA LEU A 139 18.15 -22.52 2.94
C LEU A 139 17.45 -23.86 3.22
N ALA A 140 16.51 -24.29 2.35
CA ALA A 140 15.86 -25.58 2.48
C ALA A 140 16.84 -26.75 2.29
N TYR A 141 17.81 -26.63 1.39
CA TYR A 141 18.84 -27.65 1.14
C TYR A 141 19.97 -27.70 2.18
N ASP A 142 20.13 -26.66 3.00
CA ASP A 142 21.18 -26.58 4.02
C ASP A 142 20.96 -27.61 5.15
N GLY A 143 21.73 -28.70 5.16
CA GLY A 143 21.60 -29.77 6.16
C GLY A 143 22.06 -29.40 7.57
N GLU A 144 22.77 -28.28 7.75
CA GLU A 144 23.38 -27.90 9.04
C GLU A 144 22.43 -27.08 9.92
N VAL A 145 21.42 -26.44 9.34
CA VAL A 145 20.47 -25.56 10.04
C VAL A 145 19.21 -26.32 10.47
N GLU A 146 18.76 -26.11 11.71
CA GLU A 146 17.52 -26.71 12.22
C GLU A 146 16.29 -26.19 11.44
N VAL A 147 15.32 -27.06 11.15
CA VAL A 147 14.10 -26.70 10.40
C VAL A 147 13.37 -25.49 10.99
N LYS A 148 13.31 -25.37 12.31
CA LYS A 148 12.66 -24.24 12.98
C LYS A 148 13.37 -22.92 12.68
N GLU A 149 14.70 -22.92 12.70
CA GLU A 149 15.50 -21.74 12.37
C GLU A 149 15.36 -21.38 10.88
N LYS A 150 15.27 -22.37 10.00
CA LYS A 150 14.99 -22.13 8.56
C LYS A 150 13.67 -21.39 8.35
N ILE A 151 12.61 -21.81 9.03
CA ILE A 151 11.29 -21.15 8.95
C ILE A 151 11.39 -19.70 9.42
N GLN A 152 12.05 -19.44 10.56
CA GLN A 152 12.22 -18.09 11.08
C GLN A 152 13.01 -17.18 10.13
N ARG A 153 14.08 -17.69 9.52
CA ARG A 153 14.84 -16.94 8.51
C ARG A 153 14.01 -16.64 7.26
N ALA A 154 13.25 -17.61 6.77
CA ALA A 154 12.35 -17.42 5.63
C ALA A 154 11.26 -16.37 5.93
N GLU A 155 10.63 -16.42 7.11
CA GLU A 155 9.67 -15.41 7.55
C GLU A 155 10.29 -14.01 7.55
N LYS A 156 11.52 -13.88 8.08
CA LYS A 156 12.26 -12.61 8.09
C LYS A 156 12.53 -12.09 6.67
N LEU A 157 12.99 -12.94 5.75
CA LEU A 157 13.28 -12.54 4.37
C LEU A 157 12.03 -12.03 3.64
N VAL A 158 10.88 -12.71 3.82
CA VAL A 158 9.60 -12.27 3.24
C VAL A 158 9.13 -10.97 3.90
N TYR A 159 9.29 -10.85 5.21
CA TYR A 159 8.93 -9.65 5.96
C TYR A 159 9.74 -8.42 5.51
N ASP A 160 11.05 -8.56 5.29
CA ASP A 160 11.92 -7.47 4.87
C ASP A 160 11.54 -6.89 3.49
N ILE A 161 10.95 -7.70 2.59
CA ILE A 161 10.38 -7.21 1.32
C ILE A 161 9.17 -6.30 1.59
N SER A 162 8.30 -6.67 2.54
CA SER A 162 7.08 -5.93 2.85
C SER A 162 7.36 -4.58 3.52
N GLN A 163 8.39 -4.52 4.39
CA GLN A 163 8.76 -3.32 5.14
C GLN A 163 9.27 -2.16 4.27
N GLN A 164 9.81 -2.44 3.08
CA GLN A 164 10.25 -1.37 2.17
C GLN A 164 9.09 -0.49 1.67
N ARG A 165 7.83 -0.96 1.78
CA ARG A 165 6.63 -0.15 1.52
C ARG A 165 6.15 0.68 2.71
N GLU A 166 6.50 0.33 3.95
CA GLU A 166 5.94 0.96 5.16
C GLU A 166 6.70 2.21 5.62
N ALA A 167 7.91 2.48 5.09
CA ALA A 167 8.61 3.76 5.30
C ALA A 167 7.88 5.00 4.72
N ARG A 168 6.68 4.80 4.17
CA ARG A 168 5.79 5.81 3.56
C ARG A 168 5.06 6.71 4.57
N ASP A 169 5.16 6.45 5.87
CA ASP A 169 4.25 7.06 6.86
C ASP A 169 4.82 8.26 7.65
N LEU A 170 6.05 8.72 7.37
CA LEU A 170 6.58 9.93 8.01
C LEU A 170 6.09 11.19 7.30
N ILE A 171 5.02 11.78 7.84
CA ILE A 171 4.45 13.04 7.35
C ILE A 171 5.03 14.20 8.18
N PRO A 172 5.62 15.25 7.56
CA PRO A 172 6.02 16.46 8.28
C PRO A 172 4.83 17.08 9.02
N ILE A 173 5.03 17.50 10.27
CA ILE A 173 3.95 18.07 11.11
C ILE A 173 3.24 19.24 10.41
N GLN A 174 3.98 20.06 9.65
CA GLN A 174 3.41 21.17 8.90
C GLN A 174 2.32 20.70 7.91
N LYS A 175 2.59 19.64 7.15
CA LYS A 175 1.63 19.06 6.21
C LYS A 175 0.40 18.49 6.91
N ALA A 176 0.58 17.89 8.09
CA ALA A 176 -0.53 17.42 8.91
C ALA A 176 -1.39 18.58 9.43
N VAL A 177 -0.77 19.69 9.84
CA VAL A 177 -1.44 20.93 10.27
C VAL A 177 -2.19 21.56 9.11
N ASP A 178 -1.59 21.67 7.93
CA ASP A 178 -2.24 22.23 6.73
C ASP A 178 -3.47 21.40 6.34
N THR A 179 -3.33 20.06 6.34
CA THR A 179 -4.45 19.13 6.09
C THR A 179 -5.58 19.28 7.12
N TRP A 180 -5.23 19.54 8.38
CA TRP A 180 -6.21 19.79 9.44
C TRP A 180 -6.89 21.17 9.28
N ALA A 181 -6.14 22.21 8.91
CA ALA A 181 -6.67 23.55 8.69
C ALA A 181 -7.66 23.58 7.53
N ASP A 182 -7.31 22.97 6.39
CA ASP A 182 -8.20 22.80 5.23
C ASP A 182 -9.49 22.06 5.60
N ARG A 183 -9.39 21.03 6.46
CA ARG A 183 -10.55 20.30 6.96
C ARG A 183 -11.45 21.21 7.79
N MET A 184 -10.90 22.04 8.67
CA MET A 184 -11.65 22.98 9.52
C MET A 184 -12.34 24.09 8.73
N GLU A 185 -11.72 24.59 7.67
CA GLU A 185 -12.31 25.62 6.81
C GLU A 185 -13.55 25.10 6.07
N ARG A 186 -13.46 23.88 5.50
CA ARG A 186 -14.61 23.22 4.85
C ARG A 186 -15.82 23.00 5.77
N LEU A 187 -15.57 22.83 7.06
CA LEU A 187 -16.59 22.63 8.08
C LEU A 187 -17.28 23.93 8.51
N ARG A 188 -16.60 25.07 8.38
CA ARG A 188 -17.22 26.38 8.63
C ARG A 188 -18.22 26.74 7.54
N ASP A 189 -17.93 26.35 6.30
CA ASP A 189 -18.80 26.64 5.15
C ASP A 189 -20.02 25.72 5.04
N HIS A 190 -20.03 24.58 5.74
CA HIS A 190 -21.14 23.61 5.72
C HIS A 190 -21.71 23.43 7.14
N GLU A 191 -22.66 24.30 7.51
CA GLU A 191 -23.21 24.43 8.87
C GLU A 191 -24.01 23.20 9.38
N ALA A 192 -24.21 22.14 8.58
CA ALA A 192 -25.18 21.09 8.86
C ALA A 192 -24.66 19.64 8.88
N ASP A 193 -23.43 19.36 8.46
CA ASP A 193 -22.93 17.98 8.39
C ASP A 193 -22.04 17.64 9.59
N LEU A 194 -22.41 16.58 10.31
CA LEU A 194 -21.55 15.99 11.35
C LEU A 194 -20.18 15.61 10.73
N LEU A 195 -19.12 15.94 11.45
CA LEU A 195 -17.73 15.59 11.14
C LEU A 195 -17.53 14.08 10.90
N GLY A 196 -18.25 13.27 11.69
CA GLY A 196 -18.24 11.82 11.65
C GLY A 196 -19.51 11.23 11.03
N VAL A 197 -19.56 9.90 10.96
CA VAL A 197 -20.78 9.18 10.57
C VAL A 197 -21.80 9.28 11.70
N SER A 198 -23.02 9.74 11.43
CA SER A 198 -24.09 9.77 12.45
C SER A 198 -24.38 8.36 12.95
N SER A 199 -24.41 8.18 14.28
CA SER A 199 -24.84 6.93 14.91
C SER A 199 -26.37 6.75 14.86
N GLY A 200 -27.09 7.83 14.56
CA GLY A 200 -28.56 7.92 14.59
C GLY A 200 -29.13 8.14 15.99
N PHE A 201 -28.29 8.25 17.01
CA PHE A 201 -28.67 8.67 18.37
C PHE A 201 -28.24 10.13 18.57
N VAL A 202 -29.21 11.05 18.55
CA VAL A 202 -28.95 12.50 18.56
C VAL A 202 -28.08 12.93 19.74
N ASP A 203 -28.36 12.43 20.95
CA ASP A 203 -27.60 12.83 22.14
C ASP A 203 -26.19 12.24 22.16
N LEU A 204 -26.00 11.05 21.58
CA LEU A 204 -24.68 10.47 21.42
C LEU A 204 -23.86 11.21 20.37
N ASP A 205 -24.48 11.56 19.24
CA ASP A 205 -23.84 12.30 18.16
C ASP A 205 -23.47 13.73 18.59
N LYS A 206 -24.25 14.36 19.47
CA LYS A 206 -23.88 15.66 20.07
C LYS A 206 -22.61 15.59 20.92
N VAL A 207 -22.42 14.48 21.64
CA VAL A 207 -21.23 14.29 22.51
C VAL A 207 -20.01 13.90 21.68
N LEU A 208 -20.19 13.05 20.67
CA LEU A 208 -19.08 12.49 19.88
C LEU A 208 -18.75 13.31 18.61
N GLY A 209 -19.66 14.18 18.15
CA GLY A 209 -19.58 14.78 16.81
C GLY A 209 -19.79 13.78 15.68
N GLY A 210 -20.48 12.66 15.97
CA GLY A 210 -20.57 11.47 15.13
C GLY A 210 -19.35 10.54 15.24
N LEU A 211 -19.44 9.36 14.63
CA LEU A 211 -18.39 8.34 14.61
C LEU A 211 -17.26 8.77 13.66
N GLN A 212 -16.10 9.14 14.20
CA GLN A 212 -14.99 9.69 13.41
C GLN A 212 -14.28 8.60 12.61
N LYS A 213 -13.73 8.99 11.45
CA LYS A 213 -12.84 8.12 10.67
C LYS A 213 -11.53 7.92 11.45
N SER A 214 -11.01 6.68 11.41
CA SER A 214 -9.77 6.25 12.07
C SER A 214 -9.86 6.00 13.59
N ASP A 215 -11.03 6.18 14.21
CA ASP A 215 -11.24 5.87 15.63
C ASP A 215 -11.58 4.39 15.84
N LEU A 216 -11.07 3.82 16.93
CA LEU A 216 -11.52 2.54 17.48
C LEU A 216 -12.50 2.79 18.63
N ILE A 217 -13.78 2.54 18.39
CA ILE A 217 -14.85 2.74 19.39
C ILE A 217 -15.18 1.38 20.03
N ILE A 218 -14.95 1.28 21.34
CA ILE A 218 -15.18 0.05 22.11
C ILE A 218 -16.46 0.18 22.93
N VAL A 219 -17.44 -0.69 22.68
CA VAL A 219 -18.67 -0.78 23.48
C VAL A 219 -18.53 -1.92 24.50
N ALA A 220 -18.31 -1.57 25.77
CA ALA A 220 -18.17 -2.52 26.86
C ALA A 220 -19.40 -2.53 27.77
N GLY A 221 -19.67 -3.69 28.40
CA GLY A 221 -20.83 -3.88 29.26
C GLY A 221 -20.99 -5.34 29.67
N ARG A 222 -21.73 -5.60 30.75
CA ARG A 222 -21.96 -6.96 31.26
C ARG A 222 -22.71 -7.84 30.24
N PRO A 223 -22.62 -9.18 30.31
CA PRO A 223 -23.47 -10.06 29.51
C PRO A 223 -24.95 -9.71 29.68
N GLY A 224 -25.72 -9.75 28.59
CA GLY A 224 -27.15 -9.43 28.61
C GLY A 224 -27.52 -7.94 28.61
N THR A 225 -26.57 -7.00 28.65
CA THR A 225 -26.88 -5.55 28.69
C THR A 225 -27.17 -4.91 27.33
N GLY A 226 -27.42 -5.71 26.28
CA GLY A 226 -27.84 -5.19 24.97
C GLY A 226 -26.73 -4.65 24.06
N LYS A 227 -25.45 -4.94 24.30
CA LYS A 227 -24.32 -4.49 23.45
C LYS A 227 -24.52 -4.79 21.97
N THR A 228 -24.90 -6.03 21.65
CA THR A 228 -25.14 -6.46 20.26
C THR A 228 -26.30 -5.69 19.65
N SER A 229 -27.39 -5.49 20.39
CA SER A 229 -28.55 -4.72 19.92
C SER A 229 -28.16 -3.27 19.65
N PHE A 230 -27.41 -2.64 20.55
CA PHE A 230 -26.90 -1.28 20.37
C PHE A 230 -26.01 -1.15 19.12
N GLY A 231 -25.05 -2.06 18.94
CA GLY A 231 -24.20 -2.08 17.75
C GLY A 231 -24.97 -2.29 16.45
N LEU A 232 -25.96 -3.19 16.44
CA LEU A 232 -26.85 -3.40 15.29
C LEU A 232 -27.71 -2.17 15.00
N SER A 233 -28.19 -1.46 16.02
CA SER A 233 -28.96 -0.23 15.82
C SER A 233 -28.15 0.90 15.21
N ILE A 234 -26.89 1.06 15.64
CA ILE A 234 -25.95 1.98 14.98
C ILE A 234 -25.75 1.56 13.53
N ALA A 235 -25.43 0.28 13.28
CA ALA A 235 -25.19 -0.24 11.95
C ALA A 235 -26.38 0.00 11.02
N TYR A 236 -27.60 -0.26 11.50
CA TYR A 236 -28.84 0.03 10.79
C TYR A 236 -28.99 1.51 10.44
N ASN A 237 -28.83 2.42 11.41
CA ASN A 237 -28.94 3.85 11.17
C ASN A 237 -27.90 4.35 10.15
N VAL A 238 -26.66 3.87 10.25
CA VAL A 238 -25.58 4.22 9.32
C VAL A 238 -25.90 3.72 7.90
N ALA A 239 -26.39 2.49 7.77
CA ALA A 239 -26.71 1.89 6.47
C ALA A 239 -27.92 2.55 5.80
N VAL A 240 -28.99 2.76 6.57
CA VAL A 240 -30.29 3.22 6.04
C VAL A 240 -30.38 4.74 5.94
N LYS A 241 -29.99 5.47 7.01
CA LYS A 241 -30.14 6.94 7.05
C LYS A 241 -28.97 7.67 6.41
N SER A 242 -27.76 7.14 6.56
CA SER A 242 -26.55 7.77 5.98
C SER A 242 -26.10 7.15 4.66
N HIS A 243 -26.80 6.12 4.15
CA HIS A 243 -26.48 5.41 2.91
C HIS A 243 -25.02 4.92 2.80
N LYS A 244 -24.38 4.59 3.93
CA LYS A 244 -23.00 4.09 3.96
C LYS A 244 -22.96 2.57 3.98
N ARG A 245 -21.91 2.01 3.38
CA ARG A 245 -21.66 0.56 3.41
C ARG A 245 -21.08 0.17 4.77
N ILE A 246 -21.62 -0.87 5.36
CA ILE A 246 -21.21 -1.41 6.67
C ILE A 246 -20.74 -2.86 6.52
N ALA A 247 -19.79 -3.26 7.34
CA ALA A 247 -19.38 -4.65 7.51
C ALA A 247 -19.58 -5.06 8.97
N ILE A 248 -20.20 -6.22 9.19
CA ILE A 248 -20.46 -6.76 10.53
C ILE A 248 -19.71 -8.08 10.66
N PHE A 249 -18.87 -8.18 11.68
CA PHE A 249 -18.17 -9.40 12.06
C PHE A 249 -18.74 -9.86 13.40
N SER A 250 -19.23 -11.10 13.46
CA SER A 250 -19.82 -11.68 14.65
C SER A 250 -19.17 -13.01 14.98
N LEU A 251 -18.73 -13.13 16.22
CA LEU A 251 -18.05 -14.33 16.75
C LEU A 251 -18.96 -15.14 17.70
N GLU A 252 -20.05 -14.54 18.18
CA GLU A 252 -20.98 -15.20 19.13
C GLU A 252 -22.28 -15.65 18.46
N MET A 253 -22.79 -14.88 17.49
CA MET A 253 -24.09 -15.12 16.84
C MET A 253 -23.90 -15.48 15.38
N SER A 254 -24.77 -16.34 14.86
CA SER A 254 -24.81 -16.68 13.44
C SER A 254 -25.35 -15.52 12.60
N ALA A 255 -25.03 -15.50 11.31
CA ALA A 255 -25.55 -14.49 10.39
C ALA A 255 -27.09 -14.47 10.36
N ALA A 256 -27.74 -15.64 10.39
CA ALA A 256 -29.20 -15.74 10.41
C ALA A 256 -29.81 -15.06 11.65
N GLN A 257 -29.22 -15.26 12.84
CA GLN A 257 -29.69 -14.64 14.08
C GLN A 257 -29.51 -13.12 14.09
N LEU A 258 -28.47 -12.60 13.44
CA LEU A 258 -28.28 -11.15 13.29
C LEU A 258 -29.29 -10.55 12.32
N VAL A 259 -29.55 -11.22 11.19
CA VAL A 259 -30.53 -10.78 10.20
C VAL A 259 -31.93 -10.75 10.80
N GLU A 260 -32.31 -11.78 11.55
CA GLU A 260 -33.61 -11.83 12.24
C GLU A 260 -33.80 -10.60 13.15
N ARG A 261 -32.78 -10.24 13.95
CA ARG A 261 -32.83 -9.06 14.81
C ARG A 261 -32.93 -7.74 14.03
N LEU A 262 -32.20 -7.62 12.91
CA LEU A 262 -32.28 -6.45 12.06
C LEU A 262 -33.69 -6.33 11.43
N ILE A 263 -34.28 -7.44 10.96
CA ILE A 263 -35.64 -7.47 10.43
C ILE A 263 -36.66 -7.06 11.49
N SER A 264 -36.57 -7.61 12.72
CA SER A 264 -37.42 -7.19 13.83
C SER A 264 -37.33 -5.69 14.09
N GLN A 265 -36.10 -5.15 14.12
CA GLN A 265 -35.86 -3.72 14.33
C GLN A 265 -36.47 -2.86 13.21
N VAL A 266 -36.37 -3.30 11.96
CA VAL A 266 -36.99 -2.61 10.81
C VAL A 266 -38.51 -2.67 10.90
N ALA A 267 -39.08 -3.83 11.22
CA ALA A 267 -40.52 -4.05 11.31
C ALA A 267 -41.16 -3.14 12.38
N ASP A 268 -40.54 -3.05 13.56
CA ASP A 268 -40.99 -2.15 14.63
C ASP A 268 -40.90 -0.67 14.21
N THR A 269 -39.85 -0.29 13.47
CA THR A 269 -39.69 1.07 12.95
C THR A 269 -40.82 1.42 11.97
N ILE A 270 -41.13 0.52 11.02
CA ILE A 270 -42.21 0.71 10.04
C ILE A 270 -43.58 0.80 10.74
N ALA A 271 -43.83 -0.07 11.73
CA ALA A 271 -45.07 -0.04 12.50
C ALA A 271 -45.26 1.27 13.29
N SER A 272 -44.16 1.86 13.78
CA SER A 272 -44.18 3.14 14.49
C SER A 272 -44.39 4.36 13.59
N GLU A 273 -43.91 4.32 12.34
CA GLU A 273 -44.11 5.38 11.34
C GLU A 273 -45.51 5.34 10.68
N TYR A 274 -46.16 4.16 10.66
CA TYR A 274 -47.49 3.96 10.07
C TYR A 274 -48.44 3.19 11.00
N PRO A 275 -48.97 3.84 12.06
CA PRO A 275 -49.77 3.18 13.09
C PRO A 275 -51.11 2.58 12.62
N GLY A 276 -51.52 2.84 11.36
CA GLY A 276 -52.77 2.33 10.77
C GLY A 276 -52.67 0.98 10.05
N VAL A 277 -51.49 0.36 9.95
CA VAL A 277 -51.29 -0.87 9.14
C VAL A 277 -51.29 -2.15 9.99
N SER A 278 -51.56 -2.06 11.30
CA SER A 278 -51.54 -3.20 12.23
C SER A 278 -52.73 -4.19 12.11
N GLY A 279 -53.35 -4.31 10.92
CA GLY A 279 -54.56 -5.11 10.72
C GLY A 279 -54.56 -6.00 9.49
N ALA A 280 -53.40 -6.36 8.92
CA ALA A 280 -53.33 -7.28 7.79
C ALA A 280 -52.02 -8.08 7.74
N VAL A 281 -51.83 -8.97 8.73
CA VAL A 281 -51.15 -10.27 8.55
C VAL A 281 -51.86 -11.29 9.42
#